data_AF-A0A251Q529-F1
#
_entry.id   AF-A0A251Q529-F1
#
_cell.length_a   1.000
_cell.length_b   1.000
_cell.length_c   1.000
_cell.angle_alpha   90.00
_cell.angle_beta   90.00
_cell.angle_gamma   90.00
#
_symmetry.space_group_name_H-M   'P 1'
#
loop_
_entity.id
_entity.type
_entity.pdbx_description
1 polymer ?
#
loop_
_entity_poly.entity_id
_entity_poly.type
_entity_poly.pdbx_seq_one_letter_code
_entity_poly.pdbx_strand_id
1 'polypeptide(L)'
;MVHRIYDLHLNASRRYGVIECDPLVLKGLEKTARHMVIPYMPMLVPPLNWTGYDKGGYFFLPSYVMRIHGARQQREAIKRTPREQLEPVFKALDALGNTRWRVNKRVLSVVDRIWASGGHLADLVDRNDVPLPEEPDTEDETLLKKWKWKVKSVKKENMERHSQRCDTELKLAVARKMKDEEGFYYPHNLDFRGRAYPMHPYLNHLGSDVCRGILEFQEGRPLGKSGLSWLKIHLANLYAGGVDKLSLEGRIAFTENHLDDIFDSVDKPLEGRRWWLKAEDPFQCLAVCINLAEALRSSSPETFISHIPVHQDGSCNGLQHYAALGRDKLGAASVNLVTGEKPADVYSGIAVRVLEIMRRDAQKDPVVFPEALRAKLLINQVDRKLVKQTVMTSVYGVTYIGARDQIKRRLKERGSISDDAEIFGCACYAAKITLTALGEMFEAARGIMSWLGECAKIIASENQPVRWTTPLGLPVVQPYRKFGRHLIKTSLQVLTLQRETEKVMVKRQRTAFPPNFVHSLDSSHMMMTAIACKKAGLSFAGVHDSYWTHACDVDEMNKILREKFVQLYETPILENLLESFQQSFPALTFPPLPERGDFDLRDVLESPYFFN
;
A
#
# COMPACT_ATOMS: atom_id res chain seq x y z
N MET A 1 14.38 2.39 -39.52
CA MET A 1 14.27 2.98 -38.17
C MET A 1 15.58 3.71 -37.90
N VAL A 2 15.63 5.01 -38.21
CA VAL A 2 16.85 5.83 -38.08
C VAL A 2 16.94 6.26 -36.62
N HIS A 3 17.67 5.51 -35.80
CA HIS A 3 17.98 5.93 -34.44
C HIS A 3 19.12 6.94 -34.52
N ARG A 4 18.85 8.23 -34.25
CA ARG A 4 19.88 9.13 -33.75
C ARG A 4 20.35 8.57 -32.41
N ILE A 5 21.64 8.30 -32.33
CA ILE A 5 22.28 7.58 -31.24
C ILE A 5 22.85 8.61 -30.26
N TYR A 6 22.12 8.76 -29.15
CA TYR A 6 22.53 9.26 -27.82
C TYR A 6 22.73 10.77 -27.60
N ASP A 7 21.80 11.39 -26.86
CA ASP A 7 22.10 12.60 -26.08
C ASP A 7 22.70 12.22 -24.72
N LEU A 8 23.79 12.90 -24.35
CA LEU A 8 24.47 12.75 -23.06
C LEU A 8 23.75 13.63 -22.03
N HIS A 9 22.85 13.03 -21.24
CA HIS A 9 22.20 13.76 -20.15
C HIS A 9 23.13 13.91 -18.94
N LEU A 10 23.27 15.14 -18.47
CA LEU A 10 23.96 15.50 -17.24
C LEU A 10 22.92 15.70 -16.14
N ASN A 11 22.96 14.86 -15.11
CA ASN A 11 22.28 15.17 -13.85
C ASN A 11 23.27 15.06 -12.69
N ALA A 12 23.61 16.21 -12.10
CA ALA A 12 24.29 16.45 -10.82
C ALA A 12 25.59 15.67 -10.46
N SER A 13 26.16 14.84 -11.34
CA SER A 13 27.53 14.23 -11.27
C SER A 13 27.69 12.96 -12.12
N ARG A 14 26.63 12.45 -12.77
CA ARG A 14 26.68 11.18 -13.52
C ARG A 14 26.27 11.37 -14.97
N ARG A 15 27.09 10.86 -15.90
CA ARG A 15 26.74 10.65 -17.31
C ARG A 15 26.09 9.29 -17.46
N TYR A 16 24.97 9.21 -18.16
CA TYR A 16 24.31 7.96 -18.53
C TYR A 16 23.82 8.08 -19.97
N GLY A 17 23.84 6.96 -20.70
CA GLY A 17 23.28 6.88 -22.05
C GLY A 17 21.77 6.69 -21.97
N VAL A 18 21.03 7.40 -22.81
CA VAL A 18 19.58 7.26 -22.95
C VAL A 18 19.26 6.93 -24.41
N ILE A 19 18.42 5.91 -24.63
CA ILE A 19 17.83 5.69 -25.94
C ILE A 19 16.65 6.64 -26.07
N GLU A 20 16.76 7.61 -26.96
CA GLU A 20 15.70 8.58 -27.22
C GLU A 20 15.12 8.36 -28.62
N CYS A 21 13.83 8.64 -28.75
CA CYS A 21 13.17 8.64 -30.04
C CYS A 21 13.58 9.92 -30.79
N ASP A 22 13.84 9.82 -32.09
CA ASP A 22 14.09 11.01 -32.92
C ASP A 22 12.91 11.99 -32.79
N PRO A 23 13.14 13.29 -32.54
CA PRO A 23 12.05 14.24 -32.32
C PRO A 23 11.02 14.31 -33.46
N LEU A 24 11.42 14.03 -34.71
CA LEU A 24 10.48 13.99 -35.85
C LEU A 24 9.59 12.75 -35.79
N VAL A 25 10.16 11.60 -35.40
CA VAL A 25 9.39 10.37 -35.18
C VAL A 25 8.44 10.57 -34.01
N LEU A 26 8.93 11.14 -32.90
CA LEU A 26 8.12 11.42 -31.71
C LEU A 26 6.95 12.36 -32.01
N LYS A 27 7.13 13.36 -32.89
CA LYS A 27 6.04 14.25 -33.33
C LYS A 27 4.95 13.52 -34.13
N GLY A 28 5.32 12.47 -34.87
CA GLY A 28 4.40 11.67 -35.66
C GLY A 28 3.72 10.53 -34.89
N LEU A 29 4.19 10.20 -33.69
CA LEU A 29 3.58 9.18 -32.83
C LEU A 29 2.39 9.75 -32.06
N GLU A 30 1.31 8.99 -32.01
CA GLU A 30 0.21 9.30 -31.10
C GLU A 30 0.72 9.26 -29.66
N LYS A 31 0.36 10.27 -28.86
CA LYS A 31 0.73 10.36 -27.43
C LYS A 31 -0.14 9.45 -26.55
N THR A 32 -0.57 8.29 -27.07
CA THR A 32 -1.45 7.35 -26.38
C THR A 32 -0.75 6.02 -26.13
N ALA A 33 -0.99 5.43 -24.96
CA ALA A 33 -0.54 4.09 -24.62
C ALA A 33 -1.49 2.99 -25.13
N ARG A 34 -2.58 3.36 -25.82
CA ARG A 34 -3.67 2.45 -26.25
C ARG A 34 -3.19 1.26 -27.08
N HIS A 35 -2.12 1.42 -27.86
CA HIS A 35 -1.60 0.40 -28.76
C HIS A 35 -0.43 -0.41 -28.20
N MET A 36 -0.07 -0.19 -26.92
CA MET A 36 1.03 -0.91 -26.29
C MET A 36 0.68 -2.39 -26.09
N VAL A 37 1.59 -3.28 -26.49
CA VAL A 37 1.43 -4.72 -26.27
C VAL A 37 1.60 -5.03 -24.79
N ILE A 38 0.58 -5.66 -24.19
CA ILE A 38 0.59 -6.11 -22.80
C ILE A 38 0.73 -7.64 -22.81
N PRO A 39 1.90 -8.21 -22.47
CA PRO A 39 2.12 -9.65 -22.58
C PRO A 39 1.29 -10.43 -21.55
N TYR A 40 1.37 -10.02 -20.29
CA TYR A 40 0.69 -10.68 -19.17
C TYR A 40 -0.71 -10.07 -18.99
N MET A 41 -1.70 -10.53 -19.76
CA MET A 41 -3.12 -10.15 -19.62
C MET A 41 -3.82 -11.01 -18.55
N PRO A 42 -4.97 -10.57 -17.97
CA PRO A 42 -5.76 -11.44 -17.10
C PRO A 42 -6.14 -12.75 -17.80
N MET A 43 -6.20 -13.85 -17.06
CA MET A 43 -6.46 -15.18 -17.63
C MET A 43 -7.97 -15.44 -17.72
N LEU A 44 -8.46 -15.92 -18.87
CA LEU A 44 -9.88 -16.27 -19.04
C LEU A 44 -10.28 -17.61 -18.39
N VAL A 45 -9.27 -18.42 -18.05
CA VAL A 45 -9.42 -19.71 -17.38
C VAL A 45 -8.61 -19.70 -16.08
N PRO A 46 -8.93 -20.58 -15.11
CA PRO A 46 -8.18 -20.68 -13.86
C PRO A 46 -6.65 -20.80 -14.11
N PRO A 47 -5.81 -20.09 -13.33
CA PRO A 47 -4.37 -20.20 -13.44
C PRO A 47 -3.86 -21.61 -13.10
N LEU A 48 -2.67 -21.94 -13.60
CA LEU A 48 -1.98 -23.15 -13.16
C LEU A 48 -1.60 -23.04 -11.68
N ASN A 49 -1.92 -24.06 -10.90
CA ASN A 49 -1.53 -24.13 -9.50
C ASN A 49 0.00 -24.16 -9.35
N TRP A 50 0.51 -23.48 -8.32
CA TRP A 50 1.93 -23.47 -8.02
C TRP A 50 2.40 -24.83 -7.50
N THR A 51 3.46 -25.35 -8.11
CA THR A 51 4.09 -26.62 -7.72
C THR A 51 5.61 -26.51 -7.57
N GLY A 52 6.17 -25.34 -7.86
CA GLY A 52 7.60 -25.04 -7.76
C GLY A 52 7.91 -23.58 -8.10
N TYR A 53 9.19 -23.24 -8.09
CA TYR A 53 9.66 -21.85 -8.29
C TYR A 53 9.20 -21.22 -9.61
N ASP A 54 9.25 -21.97 -10.69
CA ASP A 54 8.91 -21.57 -12.06
C ASP A 54 7.79 -22.44 -12.66
N LYS A 55 6.95 -23.04 -11.80
CA LYS A 55 5.85 -23.93 -12.18
C LYS A 55 4.55 -23.49 -11.53
N GLY A 56 3.74 -22.74 -12.26
CA GLY A 56 2.44 -22.18 -11.84
C GLY A 56 2.12 -20.89 -12.59
N GLY A 57 0.96 -20.29 -12.35
CA GLY A 57 0.55 -19.03 -12.99
C GLY A 57 0.06 -19.21 -14.42
N TYR A 58 0.73 -18.59 -15.39
CA TYR A 58 0.33 -18.61 -16.81
C TYR A 58 0.69 -19.93 -17.52
N PHE A 59 -0.12 -20.35 -18.48
CA PHE A 59 0.11 -21.57 -19.27
C PHE A 59 1.34 -21.48 -20.20
N PHE A 60 1.51 -20.36 -20.90
CA PHE A 60 2.53 -20.21 -21.95
C PHE A 60 3.59 -19.16 -21.63
N LEU A 61 3.30 -18.23 -20.72
CA LEU A 61 4.24 -17.18 -20.33
C LEU A 61 5.05 -17.61 -19.10
N PRO A 62 6.37 -17.34 -19.08
CA PRO A 62 7.19 -17.63 -17.92
C PRO A 62 6.61 -16.99 -16.66
N SER A 63 6.44 -17.81 -15.63
CA SER A 63 5.84 -17.40 -14.37
C SER A 63 6.74 -17.86 -13.23
N TYR A 64 7.03 -16.94 -12.32
CA TYR A 64 7.89 -17.21 -11.16
C TYR A 64 7.13 -16.88 -9.89
N VAL A 65 7.21 -17.78 -8.90
CA VAL A 65 6.49 -17.64 -7.63
C VAL A 65 6.95 -16.39 -6.87
N MET A 66 8.17 -15.92 -7.11
CA MET A 66 8.73 -14.74 -6.48
C MET A 66 9.39 -13.78 -7.48
N ARG A 67 9.02 -12.50 -7.39
CA ARG A 67 9.60 -11.37 -8.13
C ARG A 67 10.97 -11.02 -7.56
N ILE A 68 12.02 -11.53 -8.19
CA ILE A 68 13.41 -11.30 -7.74
C ILE A 68 14.13 -10.41 -8.75
N HIS A 69 14.41 -9.16 -8.35
CA HIS A 69 15.23 -8.23 -9.13
C HIS A 69 16.67 -8.24 -8.59
N GLY A 70 17.57 -8.99 -9.22
CA GLY A 70 19.00 -8.91 -8.94
C GLY A 70 19.45 -9.43 -7.57
N ALA A 71 18.70 -10.35 -6.94
CA ALA A 71 19.07 -10.98 -5.66
C ALA A 71 19.25 -12.50 -5.82
N ARG A 72 20.44 -12.93 -6.25
CA ARG A 72 20.72 -14.34 -6.58
C ARG A 72 20.43 -15.28 -5.41
N GLN A 73 20.81 -14.88 -4.20
CA GLN A 73 20.70 -15.75 -3.02
C GLN A 73 19.25 -16.03 -2.62
N GLN A 74 18.34 -15.07 -2.76
CA GLN A 74 16.92 -15.30 -2.51
C GLN A 74 16.36 -16.35 -3.47
N ARG A 75 16.76 -16.29 -4.75
CA ARG A 75 16.32 -17.25 -5.75
C ARG A 75 16.81 -18.66 -5.45
N GLU A 76 18.09 -18.79 -5.11
CA GLU A 76 18.67 -20.08 -4.73
C GLU A 76 18.05 -20.64 -3.44
N ALA A 77 17.72 -19.78 -2.47
CA ALA A 77 17.06 -20.20 -1.24
C ALA A 77 15.72 -20.89 -1.54
N ILE A 78 14.84 -20.27 -2.33
CA ILE A 78 13.55 -20.86 -2.69
C ILE A 78 13.72 -22.15 -3.49
N LYS A 79 14.64 -22.17 -4.46
CA LYS A 79 14.87 -23.35 -5.31
C LYS A 79 15.37 -24.57 -4.52
N ARG A 80 16.09 -24.34 -3.41
CA ARG A 80 16.64 -25.40 -2.55
C ARG A 80 15.68 -25.85 -1.46
N THR A 81 14.69 -25.04 -1.12
CA THR A 81 13.69 -25.39 -0.10
C THR A 81 12.82 -26.55 -0.60
N PRO A 82 12.59 -27.58 0.23
CA PRO A 82 11.69 -28.68 -0.11
C PRO A 82 10.29 -28.19 -0.48
N ARG A 83 9.64 -28.89 -1.42
CA ARG A 83 8.31 -28.51 -1.91
C ARG A 83 7.28 -28.52 -0.80
N GLU A 84 7.37 -29.49 0.11
CA GLU A 84 6.49 -29.71 1.24
C GLU A 84 6.50 -28.50 2.18
N GLN A 85 7.68 -27.89 2.38
CA GLN A 85 7.82 -26.68 3.20
C GLN A 85 7.17 -25.45 2.54
N LEU A 86 7.13 -25.39 1.20
CA LEU A 86 6.51 -24.28 0.46
C LEU A 86 5.03 -24.50 0.13
N GLU A 87 4.49 -25.69 0.41
CA GLU A 87 3.12 -26.06 0.06
C GLU A 87 2.06 -25.09 0.62
N PRO A 88 2.15 -24.59 1.88
CA PRO A 88 1.20 -23.59 2.37
C PRO A 88 1.22 -22.30 1.54
N VAL A 89 2.41 -21.86 1.14
CA VAL A 89 2.59 -20.65 0.32
C VAL A 89 1.97 -20.84 -1.07
N PHE A 90 2.19 -21.99 -1.71
CA PHE A 90 1.58 -22.31 -2.99
C PHE A 90 0.05 -22.35 -2.89
N LYS A 91 -0.50 -23.02 -1.87
CA LYS A 91 -1.95 -23.07 -1.63
C LYS A 91 -2.56 -21.68 -1.45
N ALA A 92 -1.87 -20.78 -0.74
CA ALA A 92 -2.35 -19.41 -0.57
C ALA A 92 -2.34 -18.62 -1.89
N LEU A 93 -1.26 -18.71 -2.68
CA LEU A 93 -1.19 -18.07 -3.99
C LEU A 93 -2.25 -18.61 -4.95
N ASP A 94 -2.49 -19.92 -4.92
CA ASP A 94 -3.54 -20.56 -5.71
C ASP A 94 -4.92 -20.12 -5.22
N ALA A 95 -5.13 -19.95 -3.92
CA ALA A 95 -6.38 -19.42 -3.40
C ALA A 95 -6.65 -18.00 -3.93
N LEU A 96 -5.67 -17.10 -3.83
CA LEU A 96 -5.76 -15.73 -4.35
C LEU A 96 -5.93 -15.70 -5.88
N GLY A 97 -5.23 -16.59 -6.60
CA GLY A 97 -5.24 -16.65 -8.05
C GLY A 97 -6.52 -17.24 -8.65
N ASN A 98 -7.24 -18.06 -7.88
CA ASN A 98 -8.50 -18.67 -8.30
C ASN A 98 -9.73 -17.80 -8.03
N THR A 99 -9.58 -16.64 -7.40
CA THR A 99 -10.67 -15.66 -7.27
C THR A 99 -11.01 -15.10 -8.66
N ARG A 100 -12.25 -15.33 -9.10
CA ARG A 100 -12.73 -14.92 -10.42
C ARG A 100 -13.32 -13.52 -10.35
N TRP A 101 -12.87 -12.65 -11.24
CA TRP A 101 -13.26 -11.25 -11.34
C TRP A 101 -14.05 -11.00 -12.62
N ARG A 102 -14.83 -9.92 -12.62
CA ARG A 102 -15.44 -9.36 -13.83
C ARG A 102 -15.38 -7.83 -13.79
N VAL A 103 -15.69 -7.21 -14.93
CA VAL A 103 -15.78 -5.75 -15.04
C VAL A 103 -17.18 -5.28 -14.64
N ASN A 104 -17.25 -4.37 -13.67
CA ASN A 104 -18.44 -3.57 -13.39
C ASN A 104 -18.70 -2.59 -14.55
N LYS A 105 -19.59 -2.99 -15.46
CA LYS A 105 -19.90 -2.22 -16.68
C LYS A 105 -20.48 -0.84 -16.39
N ARG A 106 -21.25 -0.70 -15.29
CA ARG A 106 -21.89 0.57 -14.92
C ARG A 106 -20.85 1.59 -14.49
N VAL A 107 -19.91 1.20 -13.64
CA VAL A 107 -18.80 2.07 -13.21
C VAL A 107 -17.85 2.36 -14.37
N LEU A 108 -17.47 1.35 -15.16
CA LEU A 108 -16.65 1.55 -16.35
C LEU A 108 -17.26 2.59 -17.32
N SER A 109 -18.58 2.55 -17.54
CA SER A 109 -19.28 3.52 -18.38
C SER A 109 -19.15 4.95 -17.85
N VAL A 110 -19.28 5.15 -16.53
CA VAL A 110 -19.10 6.48 -15.91
C VAL A 110 -17.64 6.94 -16.04
N VAL A 111 -16.66 6.07 -15.77
CA VAL A 111 -15.24 6.36 -15.95
C VAL A 111 -14.92 6.74 -17.40
N ASP A 112 -15.45 5.98 -18.37
CA ASP A 112 -15.26 6.26 -19.79
C ASP A 112 -15.85 7.61 -20.20
N ARG A 113 -17.02 7.99 -19.67
CA ARG A 113 -17.63 9.30 -19.90
C ARG A 113 -16.78 10.45 -19.33
N ILE A 114 -16.30 10.32 -18.09
CA ILE A 114 -15.40 11.30 -17.47
C ILE A 114 -14.09 11.43 -18.27
N TRP A 115 -13.52 10.30 -18.68
CA TRP A 115 -12.30 10.29 -19.48
C TRP A 115 -12.51 10.94 -20.84
N ALA A 116 -13.63 10.64 -21.51
CA ALA A 116 -14.01 11.26 -22.78
C ALA A 116 -14.19 12.78 -22.65
N SER A 117 -14.71 13.28 -21.53
CA SER A 117 -14.93 14.71 -21.26
C SER A 117 -13.68 15.48 -20.79
N GLY A 118 -12.50 14.85 -20.73
CA GLY A 118 -11.25 15.53 -20.39
C GLY A 118 -10.57 15.07 -19.09
N GLY A 119 -11.12 14.08 -18.37
CA GLY A 119 -10.55 13.59 -17.11
C GLY A 119 -10.94 14.46 -15.91
N HIS A 120 -9.97 14.83 -15.06
CA HIS A 120 -10.02 15.83 -13.98
C HIS A 120 -11.08 15.67 -12.86
N LEU A 121 -11.89 14.62 -12.88
CA LEU A 121 -12.92 14.34 -11.88
C LEU A 121 -12.62 13.02 -11.16
N ALA A 122 -12.95 12.94 -9.86
CA ALA A 122 -12.71 11.75 -9.03
C ALA A 122 -11.24 11.26 -9.11
N ASP A 123 -10.30 12.18 -8.95
CA ASP A 123 -8.84 11.94 -9.04
C ASP A 123 -8.32 11.35 -10.36
N LEU A 124 -9.15 11.32 -11.41
CA LEU A 124 -8.64 11.08 -12.77
C LEU A 124 -7.77 12.24 -13.22
N VAL A 125 -6.60 11.92 -13.77
CA VAL A 125 -5.68 12.90 -14.32
C VAL A 125 -6.34 13.72 -15.44
N ASP A 126 -6.01 15.01 -15.50
CA ASP A 126 -6.40 15.90 -16.59
C ASP A 126 -5.76 15.47 -17.91
N ARG A 127 -6.57 15.38 -18.96
CA ARG A 127 -6.11 15.02 -20.31
C ARG A 127 -5.24 16.10 -20.95
N ASN A 128 -5.36 17.34 -20.48
CA ASN A 128 -4.61 18.48 -20.99
C ASN A 128 -3.37 18.79 -20.14
N ASP A 129 -2.38 19.37 -20.82
CA ASP A 129 -1.20 19.94 -20.17
C ASP A 129 -1.54 21.31 -19.58
N VAL A 130 -0.89 21.64 -18.47
CA VAL A 130 -0.89 23.01 -17.93
C VAL A 130 -0.10 23.89 -18.91
N PRO A 131 -0.65 25.04 -19.33
CA PRO A 131 0.05 25.95 -20.23
C PRO A 131 1.33 26.46 -19.58
N LEU A 132 2.41 26.57 -20.38
CA LEU A 132 3.65 27.17 -19.91
C LEU A 132 3.41 28.66 -19.60
N PRO A 133 3.97 29.18 -18.50
CA PRO A 133 3.84 30.60 -18.19
C PRO A 133 4.58 31.43 -19.24
N GLU A 134 3.95 32.52 -19.68
CA GLU A 134 4.54 33.47 -20.62
C GLU A 134 5.82 34.08 -20.04
N GLU A 135 6.81 34.28 -20.91
CA GLU A 135 8.06 34.95 -20.54
C GLU A 135 7.75 36.43 -20.24
N PRO A 136 8.07 36.92 -19.02
CA PRO A 136 7.80 38.30 -18.68
C PRO A 136 8.71 39.21 -19.49
N ASP A 137 8.15 40.27 -20.06
CA ASP A 137 8.89 41.31 -20.76
C ASP A 137 9.58 42.23 -19.74
N THR A 138 10.72 41.78 -19.22
CA THR A 138 11.50 42.47 -18.18
C THR A 138 12.95 42.01 -18.17
N GLU A 139 13.86 42.94 -17.88
CA GLU A 139 15.27 42.63 -17.63
C GLU A 139 15.56 42.25 -16.17
N ASP A 140 14.55 42.31 -15.28
CA ASP A 140 14.72 41.97 -13.86
C ASP A 140 15.10 40.49 -13.69
N GLU A 141 16.35 40.24 -13.34
CA GLU A 141 16.89 38.90 -13.11
C GLU A 141 16.11 38.10 -12.07
N THR A 142 15.52 38.76 -11.06
CA THR A 142 14.75 38.08 -10.02
C THR A 142 13.41 37.58 -10.55
N LEU A 143 12.75 38.37 -11.39
CA LEU A 143 11.50 38.00 -12.07
C LEU A 143 11.76 36.91 -13.11
N LEU A 144 12.81 37.05 -13.92
CA LEU A 144 13.24 36.03 -14.88
C LEU A 144 13.59 34.71 -14.19
N LYS A 145 14.29 34.77 -13.04
CA LYS A 145 14.59 33.57 -12.24
C LYS A 145 13.31 32.93 -11.71
N LYS A 146 12.38 33.68 -11.14
CA LYS A 146 11.07 33.17 -10.69
C LYS A 146 10.29 32.54 -11.84
N TRP A 147 10.27 33.17 -13.02
CA TRP A 147 9.66 32.61 -14.22
C TRP A 147 10.32 31.29 -14.64
N LYS A 148 11.65 31.22 -14.74
CA LYS A 148 12.39 29.97 -15.05
C LYS A 148 12.04 28.84 -14.07
N TRP A 149 11.92 29.14 -12.78
CA TRP A 149 11.46 28.16 -11.78
C TRP A 149 10.01 27.71 -12.02
N LYS A 150 9.11 28.64 -12.35
CA LYS A 150 7.72 28.34 -12.68
C LYS A 150 7.62 27.46 -13.94
N VAL A 151 8.34 27.80 -15.02
CA VAL A 151 8.44 26.98 -16.24
C VAL A 151 8.93 25.57 -15.90
N LYS A 152 9.98 25.44 -15.09
CA LYS A 152 10.52 24.13 -14.67
C LYS A 152 9.50 23.32 -13.87
N SER A 153 8.75 23.99 -12.98
CA SER A 153 7.67 23.36 -12.20
C SER A 153 6.54 22.86 -13.10
N VAL A 154 6.07 23.69 -14.04
CA VAL A 154 5.00 23.32 -14.98
C VAL A 154 5.43 22.19 -15.92
N LYS A 155 6.67 22.22 -16.43
CA LYS A 155 7.22 21.11 -17.23
C LYS A 155 7.25 19.80 -16.45
N LYS A 156 7.65 19.87 -15.16
CA LYS A 156 7.64 18.70 -14.28
C LYS A 156 6.22 18.16 -14.08
N GLU A 157 5.26 19.03 -13.79
CA GLU A 157 3.86 18.65 -13.64
C GLU A 157 3.29 18.00 -14.91
N ASN A 158 3.55 18.56 -16.09
CA ASN A 158 3.09 17.99 -17.36
C ASN A 158 3.70 16.61 -17.65
N MET A 159 4.97 16.37 -17.27
CA MET A 159 5.58 15.04 -17.36
C MET A 159 4.91 14.04 -16.41
N GLU A 160 4.62 14.45 -15.18
CA GLU A 160 3.91 13.62 -14.19
C GLU A 160 2.49 13.29 -14.67
N ARG A 161 1.74 14.28 -15.17
CA ARG A 161 0.43 14.09 -15.78
C ARG A 161 0.49 13.16 -16.98
N HIS A 162 1.48 13.31 -17.88
CA HIS A 162 1.63 12.41 -19.01
C HIS A 162 1.83 10.95 -18.57
N SER A 163 2.68 10.70 -17.58
CA SER A 163 2.87 9.36 -17.01
C SER A 163 1.57 8.78 -16.46
N GLN A 164 0.79 9.58 -15.74
CA GLN A 164 -0.51 9.17 -15.18
C GLN A 164 -1.53 8.89 -16.29
N ARG A 165 -1.57 9.71 -17.35
CA ARG A 165 -2.47 9.48 -18.49
C ARG A 165 -2.19 8.15 -19.19
N CYS A 166 -0.91 7.84 -19.42
CA CYS A 166 -0.51 6.55 -19.99
C CYS A 166 -0.97 5.38 -19.10
N ASP A 167 -0.79 5.48 -17.78
CA ASP A 167 -1.25 4.46 -16.82
C ASP A 167 -2.78 4.28 -16.85
N THR A 168 -3.54 5.38 -16.84
CA THR A 168 -5.01 5.35 -16.98
C THR A 168 -5.44 4.71 -18.30
N GLU A 169 -4.82 5.06 -19.41
CA GLU A 169 -5.15 4.49 -20.72
C GLU A 169 -4.90 2.99 -20.80
N LEU A 170 -3.82 2.50 -20.18
CA LEU A 170 -3.50 1.07 -20.12
C LEU A 170 -4.54 0.30 -19.27
N LYS A 171 -4.94 0.85 -18.12
CA LYS A 171 -6.01 0.29 -17.28
C LYS A 171 -7.33 0.20 -18.05
N LEU A 172 -7.72 1.28 -18.73
CA LEU A 172 -8.96 1.32 -19.51
C LEU A 172 -8.89 0.41 -20.75
N ALA A 173 -7.73 0.29 -21.40
CA ALA A 173 -7.54 -0.64 -22.51
C ALA A 173 -7.78 -2.10 -22.07
N VAL A 174 -7.25 -2.49 -20.90
CA VAL A 174 -7.52 -3.82 -20.32
C VAL A 174 -8.99 -3.94 -19.94
N ALA A 175 -9.57 -2.98 -19.22
CA ALA A 175 -10.98 -3.03 -18.80
C ALA A 175 -11.92 -3.20 -20.00
N ARG A 176 -11.74 -2.39 -21.05
CA ARG A 176 -12.55 -2.45 -22.27
C ARG A 176 -12.39 -3.76 -23.04
N LYS A 177 -11.21 -4.36 -22.99
CA LYS A 177 -10.95 -5.67 -23.62
C LYS A 177 -11.59 -6.82 -22.83
N MET A 178 -11.60 -6.73 -21.51
CA MET A 178 -12.15 -7.77 -20.63
C MET A 178 -13.65 -7.62 -20.34
N LYS A 179 -14.28 -6.49 -20.69
CA LYS A 179 -15.65 -6.17 -20.25
C LYS A 179 -16.70 -7.17 -20.70
N ASP A 180 -16.53 -7.79 -21.86
CA ASP A 180 -17.51 -8.71 -22.44
C ASP A 180 -17.19 -10.19 -22.14
N GLU A 181 -16.08 -10.45 -21.45
CA GLU A 181 -15.75 -11.77 -20.93
C GLU A 181 -16.64 -12.10 -19.72
N GLU A 182 -17.02 -13.37 -19.58
CA GLU A 182 -17.85 -13.83 -18.45
C GLU A 182 -17.15 -13.60 -17.10
N GLY A 183 -15.82 -13.80 -17.08
CA GLY A 183 -14.95 -13.49 -15.96
C GLY A 183 -13.52 -13.94 -16.23
N PHE A 184 -12.59 -13.46 -15.39
CA PHE A 184 -11.16 -13.67 -15.55
C PHE A 184 -10.45 -13.76 -14.20
N TYR A 185 -9.19 -14.20 -14.25
CA TYR A 185 -8.37 -14.51 -13.10
C TYR A 185 -7.04 -13.78 -13.14
N TYR A 186 -6.48 -13.56 -11.96
CA TYR A 186 -5.16 -12.96 -11.78
C TYR A 186 -4.22 -13.95 -11.11
N PRO A 187 -3.29 -14.60 -11.83
CA PRO A 187 -2.24 -15.36 -11.15
C PRO A 187 -1.44 -14.44 -10.23
N HIS A 188 -1.13 -14.92 -9.03
CA HIS A 188 -0.39 -14.17 -8.02
C HIS A 188 1.04 -14.71 -7.88
N ASN A 189 1.95 -13.82 -7.49
CA ASN A 189 3.30 -14.16 -7.06
C ASN A 189 3.70 -13.27 -5.87
N LEU A 190 4.91 -13.46 -5.34
CA LEU A 190 5.38 -12.83 -4.12
C LEU A 190 6.51 -11.84 -4.37
N ASP A 191 6.66 -10.85 -3.49
CA ASP A 191 7.97 -10.23 -3.27
C ASP A 191 8.87 -11.11 -2.38
N PHE A 192 10.10 -10.66 -2.11
CA PHE A 192 11.04 -11.43 -1.29
C PHE A 192 10.63 -11.62 0.18
N ARG A 193 9.68 -10.82 0.68
CA ARG A 193 9.18 -10.87 2.06
C ARG A 193 7.95 -11.76 2.19
N GLY A 194 7.37 -12.17 1.06
CA GLY A 194 6.16 -12.97 1.02
C GLY A 194 4.89 -12.17 0.72
N ARG A 195 4.94 -10.86 0.42
CA ARG A 195 3.71 -10.13 0.07
C ARG A 195 3.24 -10.56 -1.30
N ALA A 196 1.96 -10.92 -1.43
CA ALA A 196 1.39 -11.38 -2.69
C ALA A 196 0.93 -10.22 -3.60
N TYR A 197 1.07 -10.42 -4.91
CA TYR A 197 0.75 -9.45 -5.95
C TYR A 197 0.17 -10.15 -7.20
N PRO A 198 -0.93 -9.65 -7.78
CA PRO A 198 -1.35 -10.00 -9.14
C PRO A 198 -0.23 -9.78 -10.14
N MET A 199 0.03 -10.76 -11.01
CA MET A 199 1.07 -10.67 -12.02
C MET A 199 0.75 -9.67 -13.13
N HIS A 200 -0.53 -9.43 -13.42
CA HIS A 200 -0.95 -8.38 -14.36
C HIS A 200 -0.77 -6.98 -13.72
N PRO A 201 -0.01 -6.06 -14.34
CA PRO A 201 0.42 -4.83 -13.66
C PRO A 201 -0.58 -3.67 -13.70
N TYR A 202 -1.54 -3.64 -14.64
CA TYR A 202 -2.35 -2.44 -14.90
C TYR A 202 -3.71 -2.48 -14.19
N LEU A 203 -4.66 -3.27 -14.71
CA LEU A 203 -5.99 -3.42 -14.10
C LEU A 203 -5.99 -4.64 -13.17
N ASN A 204 -5.89 -4.42 -11.88
CA ASN A 204 -6.03 -5.44 -10.83
C ASN A 204 -6.50 -4.78 -9.53
N HIS A 205 -6.93 -5.57 -8.55
CA HIS A 205 -7.54 -5.09 -7.31
C HIS A 205 -6.55 -4.43 -6.33
N LEU A 206 -5.23 -4.60 -6.50
CA LEU A 206 -4.22 -3.83 -5.74
C LEU A 206 -4.05 -2.40 -6.31
N GLY A 207 -4.67 -2.10 -7.45
CA GLY A 207 -4.60 -0.80 -8.12
C GLY A 207 -5.30 0.34 -7.37
N SER A 208 -5.39 1.48 -8.06
CA SER A 208 -6.07 2.71 -7.59
C SER A 208 -7.59 2.52 -7.45
N ASP A 209 -8.28 3.49 -6.86
CA ASP A 209 -9.75 3.52 -6.72
C ASP A 209 -10.47 3.19 -8.04
N VAL A 210 -10.04 3.76 -9.17
CA VAL A 210 -10.56 3.40 -10.52
C VAL A 210 -10.50 1.89 -10.80
N CYS A 211 -9.39 1.23 -10.48
CA CYS A 211 -9.26 -0.22 -10.71
C CYS A 211 -10.22 -1.00 -9.82
N ARG A 212 -10.35 -0.61 -8.56
CA ARG A 212 -11.18 -1.29 -7.57
C ARG A 212 -12.67 -1.06 -7.81
N GLY A 213 -13.08 0.14 -8.22
CA GLY A 213 -14.46 0.42 -8.60
C GLY A 213 -14.89 -0.26 -9.91
N ILE A 214 -13.96 -0.52 -10.83
CA ILE A 214 -14.23 -1.23 -12.09
C ILE A 214 -14.26 -2.76 -11.88
N LEU A 215 -13.67 -3.30 -10.82
CA LEU A 215 -13.56 -4.74 -10.60
C LEU A 215 -14.53 -5.22 -9.53
N GLU A 216 -15.25 -6.30 -9.82
CA GLU A 216 -16.13 -6.97 -8.86
C GLU A 216 -15.99 -8.50 -9.00
N PHE A 217 -16.46 -9.26 -8.01
CA PHE A 217 -16.41 -10.72 -8.10
C PHE A 217 -17.33 -11.22 -9.22
N GLN A 218 -16.85 -12.20 -9.98
CA GLN A 218 -17.68 -12.80 -11.05
C GLN A 218 -18.82 -13.62 -10.45
N GLU A 219 -18.51 -14.47 -9.48
CA GLU A 219 -19.50 -15.18 -8.68
C GLU A 219 -20.25 -14.15 -7.84
N GLY A 220 -21.57 -14.24 -7.78
CA GLY A 220 -22.41 -13.39 -6.96
C GLY A 220 -23.02 -14.20 -5.81
N ARG A 221 -23.29 -13.55 -4.69
CA ARG A 221 -23.93 -14.18 -3.53
C ARG A 221 -25.14 -13.37 -3.05
N PRO A 222 -26.21 -14.04 -2.57
CA PRO A 222 -27.32 -13.34 -1.96
C PRO A 222 -26.82 -12.57 -0.72
N LEU A 223 -27.31 -11.35 -0.50
CA LEU A 223 -26.92 -10.54 0.65
C LEU A 223 -27.23 -11.20 2.00
N GLY A 224 -28.34 -11.93 2.07
CA GLY A 224 -28.84 -12.48 3.33
C GLY A 224 -29.14 -11.39 4.36
N LYS A 225 -29.24 -11.80 5.63
CA LYS A 225 -29.63 -10.92 6.73
C LYS A 225 -28.56 -9.91 7.12
N SER A 226 -27.29 -10.31 7.14
CA SER A 226 -26.18 -9.43 7.54
C SER A 226 -25.52 -8.69 6.38
N GLY A 227 -25.59 -9.22 5.15
CA GLY A 227 -24.89 -8.62 4.01
C GLY A 227 -25.43 -7.25 3.61
N LEU A 228 -26.72 -6.97 3.79
CA LEU A 228 -27.25 -5.62 3.57
C LEU A 228 -26.63 -4.61 4.55
N SER A 229 -26.49 -4.98 5.82
CA SER A 229 -25.83 -4.16 6.84
C SER A 229 -24.36 -3.96 6.50
N TRP A 230 -23.66 -5.01 6.08
CA TRP A 230 -22.25 -4.92 5.67
C TRP A 230 -22.05 -4.06 4.42
N LEU A 231 -22.96 -4.07 3.45
CA LEU A 231 -22.92 -3.12 2.33
C LEU A 231 -23.08 -1.66 2.80
N LYS A 232 -23.99 -1.40 3.74
CA LYS A 232 -24.18 -0.06 4.31
C LYS A 232 -22.93 0.40 5.08
N ILE A 233 -22.31 -0.49 5.86
CA ILE A 233 -21.05 -0.22 6.56
C ILE A 233 -19.93 0.03 5.55
N HIS A 234 -19.85 -0.77 4.50
CA HIS A 234 -18.82 -0.64 3.47
C HIS A 234 -18.91 0.70 2.74
N LEU A 235 -20.13 1.15 2.40
CA LEU A 235 -20.37 2.47 1.82
C LEU A 235 -19.86 3.58 2.74
N ALA A 236 -20.18 3.50 4.03
CA ALA A 236 -19.72 4.45 5.03
C ALA A 236 -18.19 4.46 5.19
N ASN A 237 -17.55 3.29 5.12
CA ASN A 237 -16.09 3.15 5.16
C ASN A 237 -15.43 3.83 3.95
N LEU A 238 -15.94 3.59 2.74
CA LEU A 238 -15.43 4.21 1.50
C LEU A 238 -15.66 5.72 1.46
N TYR A 239 -16.77 6.18 2.05
CA TYR A 239 -17.02 7.62 2.21
C TYR A 239 -15.98 8.28 3.12
N ALA A 240 -15.55 7.57 4.16
CA ALA A 240 -14.51 7.97 5.11
C ALA A 240 -14.81 9.33 5.77
N GLY A 241 -13.83 10.23 5.89
CA GLY A 241 -14.04 11.57 6.45
C GLY A 241 -14.41 11.59 7.95
N GLY A 242 -14.09 10.54 8.70
CA GLY A 242 -14.46 10.37 10.11
C GLY A 242 -15.69 9.50 10.32
N VAL A 243 -16.45 9.19 9.25
CA VAL A 243 -17.56 8.23 9.30
C VAL A 243 -17.04 6.82 9.58
N ASP A 244 -15.87 6.48 9.04
CA ASP A 244 -15.11 5.24 9.31
C ASP A 244 -14.65 5.12 10.77
N LYS A 245 -14.88 6.12 11.62
CA LYS A 245 -14.59 6.12 13.06
C LYS A 245 -15.82 6.04 13.94
N LEU A 246 -17.01 5.98 13.35
CA LEU A 246 -18.25 5.66 14.06
C LEU A 246 -18.31 4.16 14.39
N SER A 247 -19.20 3.80 15.32
CA SER A 247 -19.55 2.40 15.54
C SER A 247 -20.21 1.81 14.29
N LEU A 248 -20.32 0.48 14.22
CA LEU A 248 -20.98 -0.18 13.09
C LEU A 248 -22.42 0.33 12.88
N GLU A 249 -23.18 0.53 13.96
CA GLU A 249 -24.53 1.12 13.91
C GLU A 249 -24.50 2.57 13.42
N GLY A 250 -23.53 3.36 13.87
CA GLY A 250 -23.35 4.74 13.41
C GLY A 250 -23.04 4.83 11.91
N ARG A 251 -22.28 3.86 11.38
CA ARG A 251 -22.00 3.74 9.94
C ARG A 251 -23.24 3.34 9.15
N ILE A 252 -24.05 2.42 9.66
CA ILE A 252 -25.34 2.06 9.05
C ILE A 252 -26.26 3.28 9.02
N ALA A 253 -26.41 3.98 10.15
CA ALA A 253 -27.25 5.18 10.24
C ALA A 253 -26.78 6.30 9.29
N PHE A 254 -25.47 6.48 9.11
CA PHE A 254 -24.94 7.40 8.11
C PHE A 254 -25.46 7.07 6.71
N THR A 255 -25.38 5.80 6.29
CA THR A 255 -25.85 5.36 4.98
C THR A 255 -27.37 5.52 4.84
N GLU A 256 -28.14 5.19 5.88
CA GLU A 256 -29.61 5.34 5.88
C GLU A 256 -30.06 6.81 5.77
N ASN A 257 -29.33 7.73 6.38
CA ASN A 257 -29.62 9.16 6.31
C ASN A 257 -29.29 9.78 4.93
N HIS A 258 -28.60 9.05 4.05
CA HIS A 258 -28.18 9.51 2.72
C HIS A 258 -28.78 8.66 1.58
N LEU A 259 -29.85 7.91 1.82
CA LEU A 259 -30.48 7.07 0.78
C LEU A 259 -30.88 7.87 -0.46
N ASP A 260 -31.40 9.09 -0.31
CA ASP A 260 -31.75 9.95 -1.44
C ASP A 260 -30.53 10.35 -2.27
N ASP A 261 -29.38 10.58 -1.63
CA ASP A 261 -28.10 10.89 -2.29
C ASP A 261 -27.54 9.66 -3.01
N ILE A 262 -27.74 8.48 -2.44
CA ILE A 262 -27.36 7.21 -3.04
C ILE A 262 -28.19 6.96 -4.30
N PHE A 263 -29.52 7.07 -4.22
CA PHE A 263 -30.39 6.90 -5.40
C PHE A 263 -30.08 7.94 -6.50
N ASP A 264 -29.88 9.21 -6.14
CA ASP A 264 -29.48 10.25 -7.09
C ASP A 264 -28.13 9.95 -7.76
N SER A 265 -27.14 9.50 -6.99
CA SER A 265 -25.82 9.12 -7.51
C SER A 265 -25.88 7.94 -8.49
N VAL A 266 -26.88 7.06 -8.35
CA VAL A 266 -27.07 5.89 -9.23
C VAL A 266 -27.84 6.24 -10.49
N ASP A 267 -28.88 7.07 -10.38
CA ASP A 267 -29.76 7.42 -11.50
C ASP A 267 -29.14 8.52 -12.38
N LYS A 268 -28.39 9.45 -11.78
CA LYS A 268 -27.76 10.60 -12.43
C LYS A 268 -26.32 10.80 -11.95
N PRO A 269 -25.41 9.84 -12.22
CA PRO A 269 -24.06 9.84 -11.65
C PRO A 269 -23.23 11.06 -12.00
N LEU A 270 -23.44 11.69 -13.16
CA LEU A 270 -22.72 12.90 -13.58
C LEU A 270 -23.59 14.16 -13.58
N GLU A 271 -24.92 14.01 -13.70
CA GLU A 271 -25.88 15.09 -13.85
C GLU A 271 -26.58 15.48 -12.53
N GLY A 272 -26.55 14.61 -11.53
CA GLY A 272 -27.19 14.82 -10.24
C GLY A 272 -26.37 15.67 -9.26
N ARG A 273 -26.60 15.43 -7.97
CA ARG A 273 -25.87 16.07 -6.86
C ARG A 273 -24.43 15.59 -6.76
N ARG A 274 -24.09 14.47 -7.41
CA ARG A 274 -22.74 13.87 -7.45
C ARG A 274 -22.16 13.67 -6.05
N TRP A 275 -23.00 13.23 -5.12
CA TRP A 275 -22.63 13.06 -3.71
C TRP A 275 -21.47 12.07 -3.54
N TRP A 276 -21.44 11.01 -4.33
CA TRP A 276 -20.35 10.01 -4.36
C TRP A 276 -18.95 10.59 -4.61
N LEU A 277 -18.83 11.77 -5.25
CA LEU A 277 -17.53 12.44 -5.45
C LEU A 277 -16.91 12.99 -4.15
N LYS A 278 -17.69 13.08 -3.08
CA LYS A 278 -17.22 13.57 -1.77
C LYS A 278 -16.54 12.47 -0.93
N ALA A 279 -16.66 11.21 -1.35
CA ALA A 279 -16.00 10.07 -0.71
C ALA A 279 -14.47 10.13 -0.88
N GLU A 280 -13.71 9.51 0.03
CA GLU A 280 -12.25 9.33 -0.14
C GLU A 280 -11.93 8.38 -1.30
N ASP A 281 -12.81 7.40 -1.56
CA ASP A 281 -12.72 6.45 -2.67
C ASP A 281 -13.97 6.54 -3.57
N PRO A 282 -14.06 7.52 -4.49
CA PRO A 282 -15.29 7.83 -5.22
C PRO A 282 -15.82 6.69 -6.10
N PHE A 283 -14.99 6.04 -6.91
CA PHE A 283 -15.47 5.02 -7.85
C PHE A 283 -15.90 3.73 -7.12
N GLN A 284 -15.20 3.34 -6.07
CA GLN A 284 -15.65 2.26 -5.18
C GLN A 284 -16.97 2.65 -4.50
N CYS A 285 -17.09 3.88 -3.97
CA CYS A 285 -18.33 4.37 -3.37
C CYS A 285 -19.50 4.31 -4.36
N LEU A 286 -19.31 4.75 -5.60
CA LEU A 286 -20.31 4.66 -6.66
C LEU A 286 -20.70 3.20 -6.97
N ALA A 287 -19.75 2.27 -6.98
CA ALA A 287 -20.02 0.84 -7.17
C ALA A 287 -20.95 0.29 -6.08
N VAL A 288 -20.69 0.64 -4.82
CA VAL A 288 -21.53 0.24 -3.68
C VAL A 288 -22.89 0.93 -3.72
N CYS A 289 -22.96 2.23 -4.06
CA CYS A 289 -24.22 2.95 -4.24
C CYS A 289 -25.11 2.24 -5.28
N ILE A 290 -24.54 1.85 -6.42
CA ILE A 290 -25.23 1.10 -7.48
C ILE A 290 -25.82 -0.19 -6.92
N ASN A 291 -25.01 -1.00 -6.24
CA ASN A 291 -25.42 -2.30 -5.73
C ASN A 291 -26.47 -2.18 -4.63
N LEU A 292 -26.30 -1.23 -3.70
CA LEU A 292 -27.25 -0.96 -2.63
C LEU A 292 -28.58 -0.43 -3.15
N ALA A 293 -28.58 0.48 -4.13
CA ALA A 293 -29.80 0.99 -4.74
C ALA A 293 -30.59 -0.12 -5.45
N GLU A 294 -29.91 -1.00 -6.19
CA GLU A 294 -30.53 -2.17 -6.84
C GLU A 294 -31.12 -3.14 -5.80
N ALA A 295 -30.38 -3.42 -4.72
CA ALA A 295 -30.87 -4.26 -3.63
C ALA A 295 -32.11 -3.67 -2.95
N LEU A 296 -32.12 -2.37 -2.65
CA LEU A 296 -33.24 -1.68 -1.99
C LEU A 296 -34.46 -1.50 -2.89
N ARG A 297 -34.27 -1.48 -4.23
CA ARG A 297 -35.36 -1.45 -5.22
C ARG A 297 -35.92 -2.84 -5.53
N SER A 298 -35.23 -3.90 -5.12
CA SER A 298 -35.71 -5.28 -5.23
C SER A 298 -36.92 -5.52 -4.32
N SER A 299 -37.79 -6.46 -4.69
CA SER A 299 -38.88 -6.91 -3.82
C SER A 299 -38.39 -7.56 -2.54
N SER A 300 -37.16 -8.11 -2.55
CA SER A 300 -36.48 -8.66 -1.38
C SER A 300 -34.99 -8.32 -1.44
N PRO A 301 -34.52 -7.34 -0.62
CA PRO A 301 -33.11 -7.00 -0.56
C PRO A 301 -32.21 -8.15 -0.09
N GLU A 302 -32.69 -9.01 0.80
CA GLU A 302 -31.90 -10.13 1.35
C GLU A 302 -31.55 -11.19 0.28
N THR A 303 -32.39 -11.37 -0.74
CA THR A 303 -32.14 -12.33 -1.82
C THR A 303 -31.44 -11.72 -3.03
N PHE A 304 -31.17 -10.41 -3.00
CA PHE A 304 -30.43 -9.73 -4.06
C PHE A 304 -29.00 -10.28 -4.17
N ILE A 305 -28.59 -10.62 -5.39
CA ILE A 305 -27.27 -11.17 -5.67
C ILE A 305 -26.25 -10.04 -5.80
N SER A 306 -25.37 -9.92 -4.83
CA SER A 306 -24.28 -8.95 -4.83
C SER A 306 -22.96 -9.56 -5.29
N HIS A 307 -22.22 -8.77 -6.07
CA HIS A 307 -20.89 -9.08 -6.59
C HIS A 307 -19.80 -8.22 -5.94
N ILE A 308 -20.19 -7.29 -5.07
CA ILE A 308 -19.27 -6.31 -4.48
C ILE A 308 -18.35 -7.02 -3.47
N PRO A 309 -17.02 -6.88 -3.63
CA PRO A 309 -16.09 -7.22 -2.57
C PRO A 309 -16.24 -6.20 -1.43
N VAL A 310 -16.58 -6.66 -0.23
CA VAL A 310 -16.61 -5.84 0.98
C VAL A 310 -15.27 -5.92 1.69
N HIS A 311 -14.67 -4.75 1.95
CA HIS A 311 -13.32 -4.64 2.49
C HIS A 311 -13.33 -4.59 4.02
N GLN A 312 -12.40 -5.30 4.65
CA GLN A 312 -12.09 -5.19 6.07
C GLN A 312 -10.60 -4.83 6.19
N ASP A 313 -10.30 -3.66 6.75
CA ASP A 313 -8.94 -3.09 6.75
C ASP A 313 -8.30 -3.16 8.14
N GLY A 314 -7.03 -3.57 8.20
CA GLY A 314 -6.23 -3.46 9.41
C GLY A 314 -6.01 -2.00 9.81
N SER A 315 -6.26 -1.65 11.07
CA SER A 315 -6.20 -0.23 11.52
C SER A 315 -4.81 0.40 11.39
N CYS A 316 -3.78 -0.30 11.88
CA CYS A 316 -2.38 0.01 11.68
C CYS A 316 -1.60 -1.30 11.76
N ASN A 317 -1.64 -2.07 10.67
CA ASN A 317 -1.30 -3.48 10.67
C ASN A 317 0.13 -3.76 11.19
N GLY A 318 1.11 -2.95 10.83
CA GLY A 318 2.46 -3.07 11.38
C GLY A 318 2.50 -2.98 12.92
N LEU A 319 1.75 -2.04 13.52
CA LEU A 319 1.66 -1.94 14.99
C LEU A 319 0.84 -3.06 15.61
N GLN A 320 -0.20 -3.57 14.94
CA GLN A 320 -0.94 -4.76 15.39
C GLN A 320 0.02 -5.95 15.54
N HIS A 321 0.86 -6.19 14.54
CA HIS A 321 1.85 -7.25 14.58
C HIS A 321 2.92 -7.03 15.67
N TYR A 322 3.39 -5.80 15.89
CA TYR A 322 4.34 -5.52 16.99
C TYR A 322 3.69 -5.66 18.38
N ALA A 323 2.45 -5.20 18.56
CA ALA A 323 1.73 -5.31 19.82
C ALA A 323 1.51 -6.78 20.19
N ALA A 324 1.19 -7.63 19.21
CA ALA A 324 1.09 -9.08 19.41
C ALA A 324 2.44 -9.72 19.75
N LEU A 325 3.53 -9.39 19.03
CA LEU A 325 4.88 -9.90 19.32
C LEU A 325 5.36 -9.54 20.74
N GLY A 326 5.10 -8.29 21.15
CA GLY A 326 5.53 -7.74 22.44
C GLY A 326 4.54 -7.98 23.57
N ARG A 327 3.37 -8.53 23.29
CA ARG A 327 2.23 -8.61 24.23
C ARG A 327 1.96 -7.26 24.94
N ASP A 328 2.00 -6.18 24.17
CA ASP A 328 1.81 -4.81 24.66
C ASP A 328 0.32 -4.47 24.73
N LYS A 329 -0.24 -4.45 25.94
CA LYS A 329 -1.68 -4.25 26.17
C LYS A 329 -2.16 -2.85 25.78
N LEU A 330 -1.37 -1.81 26.08
CA LEU A 330 -1.73 -0.42 25.74
C LEU A 330 -1.60 -0.18 24.23
N GLY A 331 -0.53 -0.73 23.63
CA GLY A 331 -0.35 -0.74 22.18
C GLY A 331 -1.49 -1.48 21.49
N ALA A 332 -1.86 -2.66 21.98
CA ALA A 332 -2.94 -3.51 21.48
C ALA A 332 -4.30 -2.79 21.47
N ALA A 333 -4.67 -2.14 22.58
CA ALA A 333 -5.90 -1.34 22.65
C ALA A 333 -5.90 -0.19 21.63
N SER A 334 -4.76 0.48 21.44
CA SER A 334 -4.64 1.61 20.50
C SER A 334 -4.81 1.21 19.03
N VAL A 335 -4.64 -0.08 18.70
CA VAL A 335 -4.72 -0.61 17.34
C VAL A 335 -5.79 -1.68 17.16
N ASN A 336 -6.82 -1.64 18.03
CA ASN A 336 -8.02 -2.46 17.97
C ASN A 336 -7.79 -3.98 18.09
N LEU A 337 -6.73 -4.41 18.79
CA LEU A 337 -6.58 -5.82 19.17
C LEU A 337 -7.44 -6.20 20.39
N VAL A 338 -7.99 -5.21 21.09
CA VAL A 338 -8.91 -5.37 22.22
C VAL A 338 -10.26 -4.78 21.84
N THR A 339 -11.34 -5.37 22.34
CA THR A 339 -12.71 -4.89 22.16
C THR A 339 -12.88 -3.44 22.66
N GLY A 340 -13.59 -2.64 21.87
CA GLY A 340 -14.00 -1.28 22.24
C GLY A 340 -15.36 -0.97 21.65
N GLU A 341 -16.04 0.06 22.18
CA GLU A 341 -17.35 0.50 21.67
C GLU A 341 -17.27 1.12 20.26
N LYS A 342 -16.15 1.78 19.96
CA LYS A 342 -15.84 2.41 18.68
C LYS A 342 -14.42 2.05 18.26
N PRO A 343 -14.09 2.13 16.96
CA PRO A 343 -12.72 1.94 16.50
C PRO A 343 -11.76 2.93 17.17
N ALA A 344 -10.71 2.43 17.81
CA ALA A 344 -9.58 3.24 18.25
C ALA A 344 -8.86 3.84 17.03
N ASP A 345 -8.43 5.10 17.16
CA ASP A 345 -7.70 5.82 16.13
C ASP A 345 -6.32 6.24 16.64
N VAL A 346 -5.35 5.32 16.53
CA VAL A 346 -3.94 5.52 16.92
C VAL A 346 -3.37 6.84 16.41
N TYR A 347 -3.77 7.27 15.21
CA TYR A 347 -3.29 8.50 14.59
C TYR A 347 -3.78 9.75 15.32
N SER A 348 -5.04 9.78 15.77
CA SER A 348 -5.56 10.87 16.60
C SER A 348 -4.92 10.86 17.99
N GLY A 349 -4.72 9.68 18.59
CA GLY A 349 -3.98 9.56 19.86
C GLY A 349 -2.57 10.15 19.78
N ILE A 350 -1.82 9.82 18.71
CA ILE A 350 -0.49 10.40 18.48
C ILE A 350 -0.57 11.89 18.18
N ALA A 351 -1.56 12.37 17.42
CA ALA A 351 -1.73 13.80 17.16
C ALA A 351 -1.96 14.59 18.46
N VAL A 352 -2.78 14.07 19.38
CA VAL A 352 -2.99 14.65 20.72
C VAL A 352 -1.67 14.70 21.48
N ARG A 353 -0.91 13.60 21.52
CA ARG A 353 0.38 13.56 22.20
C ARG A 353 1.40 14.55 21.61
N VAL A 354 1.46 14.65 20.28
CA VAL A 354 2.30 15.62 19.59
C VAL A 354 1.91 17.04 19.98
N LEU A 355 0.61 17.34 20.00
CA LEU A 355 0.09 18.66 20.37
C LEU A 355 0.43 19.03 21.82
N GLU A 356 0.34 18.09 22.76
CA GLU A 356 0.77 18.30 24.15
C GLU A 356 2.24 18.69 24.25
N ILE A 357 3.12 17.93 23.57
CA ILE A 357 4.56 18.20 23.58
C ILE A 357 4.84 19.58 22.96
N MET A 358 4.20 19.90 21.83
CA MET A 358 4.36 21.20 21.17
C MET A 358 3.83 22.37 22.01
N ARG A 359 2.71 22.21 22.72
CA ARG A 359 2.19 23.25 23.63
C ARG A 359 3.16 23.55 24.76
N ARG A 360 3.76 22.52 25.35
CA ARG A 360 4.79 22.66 26.39
C ARG A 360 6.05 23.34 25.82
N ASP A 361 6.49 22.93 24.64
CA ASP A 361 7.66 23.51 23.98
C ASP A 361 7.45 24.98 23.58
N ALA A 362 6.24 25.35 23.17
CA ALA A 362 5.86 26.71 22.81
C ALA A 362 5.89 27.69 23.99
N GLN A 363 5.80 27.20 25.24
CA GLN A 363 5.89 28.02 26.45
C GLN A 363 7.34 28.31 26.87
N LYS A 364 8.32 27.63 26.29
CA LYS A 364 9.74 27.83 26.61
C LYS A 364 10.23 29.16 26.03
N ASP A 365 11.24 29.73 26.68
CA ASP A 365 11.93 30.93 26.18
C ASP A 365 12.60 30.64 24.83
N PRO A 366 12.23 31.34 23.73
CA PRO A 366 12.85 31.18 22.41
C PRO A 366 14.37 31.41 22.39
N VAL A 367 14.93 32.20 23.32
CA VAL A 367 16.38 32.42 23.43
C VAL A 367 17.08 31.15 23.89
N VAL A 368 16.46 30.39 24.79
CA VAL A 368 16.98 29.14 25.35
C VAL A 368 16.60 27.94 24.47
N PHE A 369 15.43 27.98 23.85
CA PHE A 369 14.89 26.91 23.02
C PHE A 369 14.33 27.48 21.70
N PRO A 370 15.18 27.64 20.67
CA PRO A 370 14.78 28.26 19.39
C PRO A 370 13.57 27.59 18.71
N GLU A 371 13.37 26.29 18.93
CA GLU A 371 12.22 25.55 18.40
C GLU A 371 10.87 25.96 19.02
N ALA A 372 10.86 26.75 20.11
CA ALA A 372 9.63 27.30 20.70
C ALA A 372 8.81 28.12 19.69
N LEU A 373 9.47 28.83 18.77
CA LEU A 373 8.80 29.61 17.71
C LEU A 373 8.07 28.69 16.72
N ARG A 374 8.74 27.61 16.29
CA ARG A 374 8.14 26.61 15.39
C ARG A 374 7.01 25.84 16.06
N ALA A 375 7.15 25.55 17.35
CA ALA A 375 6.08 24.96 18.14
C ALA A 375 4.84 25.86 18.13
N LYS A 376 4.98 27.17 18.39
CA LYS A 376 3.87 28.14 18.31
C LYS A 376 3.20 28.15 16.94
N LEU A 377 3.98 28.14 15.86
CA LEU A 377 3.44 28.12 14.48
C LEU A 377 2.66 26.83 14.17
N LEU A 378 3.08 25.71 14.73
CA LEU A 378 2.53 24.39 14.40
C LEU A 378 1.33 23.96 15.24
N ILE A 379 1.08 24.56 16.41
CA ILE A 379 -0.02 24.16 17.32
C ILE A 379 -1.35 24.03 16.58
N ASN A 380 -1.69 24.97 15.70
CA ASN A 380 -2.96 24.97 14.94
C ASN A 380 -2.91 24.12 13.66
N GLN A 381 -1.79 23.47 13.39
CA GLN A 381 -1.58 22.61 12.22
C GLN A 381 -1.53 21.12 12.58
N VAL A 382 -1.44 20.78 13.87
CA VAL A 382 -1.39 19.37 14.31
C VAL A 382 -2.79 18.76 14.27
N ASP A 383 -2.98 17.80 13.37
CA ASP A 383 -4.15 16.95 13.31
C ASP A 383 -3.77 15.53 12.86
N ARG A 384 -4.77 14.66 12.79
CA ARG A 384 -4.65 13.29 12.29
C ARG A 384 -3.97 13.23 10.92
N LYS A 385 -4.36 14.09 9.97
CA LYS A 385 -3.87 14.07 8.58
C LYS A 385 -2.39 14.42 8.49
N LEU A 386 -1.89 15.31 9.37
CA LEU A 386 -0.47 15.66 9.45
C LEU A 386 0.41 14.47 9.84
N VAL A 387 -0.01 13.70 10.85
CA VAL A 387 0.81 12.63 11.44
C VAL A 387 0.57 11.26 10.82
N LYS A 388 -0.61 10.99 10.23
CA LYS A 388 -1.05 9.67 9.72
C LYS A 388 0.03 8.98 8.88
N GLN A 389 0.55 9.66 7.86
CA GLN A 389 1.51 9.05 6.94
C GLN A 389 2.85 8.70 7.64
N THR A 390 3.34 9.59 8.49
CA THR A 390 4.57 9.38 9.25
C THR A 390 4.45 8.20 10.20
N VAL A 391 3.35 8.14 10.96
CA VAL A 391 3.08 7.04 11.89
C VAL A 391 2.98 5.71 11.14
N MET A 392 2.14 5.66 10.10
CA MET A 392 1.89 4.46 9.30
C MET A 392 3.16 3.92 8.65
N THR A 393 4.09 4.78 8.23
CA THR A 393 5.29 4.35 7.51
C THR A 393 6.52 4.15 8.41
N SER A 394 6.53 4.72 9.63
CA SER A 394 7.65 4.59 10.57
C SER A 394 7.87 3.15 11.05
N VAL A 395 6.77 2.41 11.26
CA VAL A 395 6.81 0.98 11.62
C VAL A 395 7.37 0.10 10.51
N TYR A 396 7.33 0.62 9.28
CA TYR A 396 7.94 0.02 8.09
C TYR A 396 9.33 0.60 7.78
N GLY A 397 9.99 1.21 8.75
CA GLY A 397 11.40 1.60 8.67
C GLY A 397 11.65 2.95 7.98
N VAL A 398 10.64 3.81 7.89
CA VAL A 398 10.87 5.21 7.49
C VAL A 398 11.79 5.90 8.49
N THR A 399 12.86 6.48 7.96
CA THR A 399 13.83 7.25 8.77
C THR A 399 13.31 8.67 9.02
N TYR A 400 13.94 9.37 9.98
CA TYR A 400 13.67 10.79 10.25
C TYR A 400 13.60 11.67 8.98
N ILE A 401 14.50 11.44 8.02
CA ILE A 401 14.53 12.20 6.75
C ILE A 401 13.24 11.97 5.95
N GLY A 402 12.79 10.73 5.86
CA GLY A 402 11.54 10.38 5.17
C GLY A 402 10.31 10.93 5.91
N ALA A 403 10.29 10.83 7.24
CA ALA A 403 9.23 11.39 8.09
C ALA A 403 9.10 12.91 7.90
N ARG A 404 10.23 13.64 7.90
CA ARG A 404 10.28 15.07 7.60
C ARG A 404 9.71 15.38 6.23
N ASP A 405 10.09 14.64 5.19
CA ASP A 405 9.63 14.92 3.82
C ASP A 405 8.12 14.66 3.65
N GLN A 406 7.57 13.66 4.35
CA GLN A 406 6.14 13.41 4.39
C GLN A 406 5.38 14.56 5.08
N ILE A 407 5.84 15.01 6.25
CA ILE A 407 5.24 16.14 6.97
C ILE A 407 5.38 17.43 6.16
N LYS A 408 6.55 17.67 5.55
CA LYS A 408 6.80 18.84 4.71
C LYS A 408 5.77 18.93 3.57
N ARG A 409 5.48 17.82 2.90
CA ARG A 409 4.45 17.77 1.85
C ARG A 409 3.07 18.14 2.40
N ARG A 410 2.69 17.59 3.56
CA ARG A 410 1.41 17.92 4.22
C ARG A 410 1.30 19.38 4.65
N LEU A 411 2.39 19.98 5.12
CA LEU A 411 2.41 21.41 5.46
C LEU A 411 2.29 22.29 4.20
N LYS A 412 2.95 21.90 3.09
CA LYS A 412 2.81 22.58 1.80
C LYS A 412 1.38 22.53 1.25
N GLU A 413 0.71 21.38 1.34
CA GLU A 413 -0.68 21.20 0.93
C GLU A 413 -1.65 22.17 1.64
N ARG A 414 -1.32 22.60 2.88
CA ARG A 414 -2.18 23.50 3.67
C ARG A 414 -2.01 24.97 3.31
N GLY A 415 -0.86 25.38 2.77
CA GLY A 415 -0.58 26.78 2.43
C GLY A 415 -0.44 27.74 3.62
N SER A 416 -0.49 27.25 4.87
CA SER A 416 -0.46 28.09 6.10
C SER A 416 0.87 28.79 6.36
N ILE A 417 1.96 28.33 5.75
CA ILE A 417 3.32 28.88 5.92
C ILE A 417 3.83 29.19 4.50
N SER A 418 4.17 30.45 4.23
CA SER A 418 4.55 30.90 2.88
C SER A 418 6.05 30.74 2.57
N ASP A 419 6.91 30.75 3.59
CA ASP A 419 8.35 30.60 3.42
C ASP A 419 8.77 29.12 3.39
N ASP A 420 9.41 28.70 2.30
CA ASP A 420 9.84 27.34 2.05
C ASP A 420 10.96 26.88 3.02
N ALA A 421 11.78 27.81 3.51
CA ALA A 421 12.80 27.54 4.52
C ALA A 421 12.16 27.29 5.90
N GLU A 422 11.19 28.13 6.29
CA GLU A 422 10.46 27.93 7.54
C GLU A 422 9.60 26.66 7.51
N ILE A 423 8.95 26.34 6.39
CA ILE A 423 8.27 25.04 6.22
C ILE A 423 9.23 23.87 6.49
N PHE A 424 10.47 23.96 5.99
CA PHE A 424 11.48 22.93 6.23
C PHE A 424 11.85 22.84 7.72
N GLY A 425 12.05 23.97 8.39
CA GLY A 425 12.30 24.03 9.84
C GLY A 425 11.16 23.43 10.65
N CYS A 426 9.92 23.84 10.39
CA CYS A 426 8.71 23.29 10.98
C CYS A 426 8.58 21.78 10.73
N ALA A 427 8.84 21.30 9.51
CA ALA A 427 8.78 19.88 9.20
C ALA A 427 9.85 19.07 9.97
N CYS A 428 11.06 19.62 10.14
CA CYS A 428 12.12 19.00 10.93
C CYS A 428 11.72 18.85 12.41
N TYR A 429 11.15 19.90 13.00
CA TYR A 429 10.66 19.89 14.38
C TYR A 429 9.49 18.91 14.55
N ALA A 430 8.45 19.05 13.72
CA ALA A 430 7.26 18.20 13.77
C ALA A 430 7.61 16.70 13.60
N ALA A 431 8.49 16.35 12.66
CA ALA A 431 8.93 14.96 12.49
C ALA A 431 9.62 14.40 13.74
N LYS A 432 10.44 15.21 14.40
CA LYS A 432 11.10 14.82 15.65
C LYS A 432 10.08 14.54 16.74
N ILE A 433 9.13 15.46 16.95
CA ILE A 433 8.10 15.32 17.98
C ILE A 433 7.16 14.14 17.69
N THR A 434 6.75 13.95 16.43
CA THR A 434 5.93 12.79 16.04
C THR A 434 6.63 11.46 16.30
N LEU A 435 7.92 11.34 15.96
CA LEU A 435 8.69 10.12 16.24
C LEU A 435 8.93 9.89 17.74
N THR A 436 9.10 10.97 18.51
CA THR A 436 9.16 10.89 19.98
C THR A 436 7.85 10.40 20.56
N ALA A 437 6.71 11.01 20.18
CA ALA A 437 5.39 10.59 20.64
C ALA A 437 5.08 9.12 20.29
N LEU A 438 5.42 8.69 19.06
CA LEU A 438 5.29 7.30 18.65
C LEU A 438 6.14 6.36 19.52
N GLY A 439 7.38 6.75 19.83
CA GLY A 439 8.27 5.96 20.67
C GLY A 439 7.83 5.88 22.13
N GLU A 440 7.21 6.92 22.67
CA GLU A 440 6.63 6.94 24.02
C GLU A 440 5.38 6.07 24.11
N MET A 441 4.54 6.03 23.07
CA MET A 441 3.30 5.26 23.06
C MET A 441 3.49 3.77 22.73
N PHE A 442 4.58 3.40 22.05
CA PHE A 442 4.83 2.03 21.56
C PHE A 442 6.25 1.56 21.92
N GLU A 443 6.57 1.61 23.21
CA GLU A 443 7.91 1.26 23.72
C GLU A 443 8.27 -0.20 23.44
N ALA A 444 7.34 -1.14 23.62
CA ALA A 444 7.55 -2.56 23.32
C ALA A 444 7.88 -2.79 21.84
N ALA A 445 7.14 -2.16 20.93
CA ALA A 445 7.41 -2.22 19.49
C ALA A 445 8.81 -1.66 19.16
N ARG A 446 9.19 -0.54 19.79
CA ARG A 446 10.54 0.04 19.66
C ARG A 446 11.63 -0.89 20.19
N GLY A 447 11.40 -1.56 21.31
CA GLY A 447 12.31 -2.57 21.87
C GLY A 447 12.56 -3.70 20.89
N ILE A 448 11.50 -4.27 20.31
CA ILE A 448 11.60 -5.35 19.31
C ILE A 448 12.30 -4.87 18.04
N MET A 449 11.95 -3.69 17.51
CA MET A 449 12.61 -3.11 16.35
C MET A 449 14.11 -2.91 16.58
N SER A 450 14.50 -2.43 17.76
CA SER A 450 15.89 -2.26 18.14
C SER A 450 16.62 -3.60 18.24
N TRP A 451 16.01 -4.59 18.87
CA TRP A 451 16.56 -5.94 19.01
C TRP A 451 16.79 -6.60 17.64
N LEU A 452 15.79 -6.58 16.75
CA LEU A 452 15.93 -7.04 15.36
C LEU A 452 17.10 -6.32 14.67
N GLY A 453 17.17 -4.99 14.80
CA GLY A 453 18.25 -4.19 14.24
C GLY A 453 19.65 -4.60 14.73
N GLU A 454 19.82 -4.86 16.02
CA GLU A 454 21.11 -5.31 16.57
C GLU A 454 21.47 -6.73 16.11
N CYS A 455 20.53 -7.67 16.09
CA CYS A 455 20.75 -9.01 15.51
C CYS A 455 21.20 -8.92 14.05
N ALA A 456 20.54 -8.10 13.24
CA ALA A 456 20.91 -7.86 11.86
C ALA A 456 22.30 -7.23 11.70
N LYS A 457 22.68 -6.33 12.60
CA LYS A 457 24.01 -5.70 12.61
C LYS A 457 25.10 -6.72 12.91
N ILE A 458 24.90 -7.62 13.87
CA ILE A 458 25.85 -8.69 14.23
C ILE A 458 26.09 -9.59 13.01
N ILE A 459 25.03 -10.12 12.42
CA ILE A 459 25.12 -11.00 11.22
C ILE A 459 25.79 -10.28 10.05
N ALA A 460 25.38 -9.04 9.77
CA ALA A 460 25.90 -8.30 8.63
C ALA A 460 27.36 -7.85 8.80
N SER A 461 27.85 -7.73 10.05
CA SER A 461 29.25 -7.40 10.32
C SER A 461 30.18 -8.54 9.90
N GLU A 462 29.71 -9.79 9.95
CA GLU A 462 30.38 -10.97 9.37
C GLU A 462 30.23 -11.09 7.84
N ASN A 463 29.78 -10.00 7.19
CA ASN A 463 29.50 -9.94 5.75
C ASN A 463 28.47 -10.99 5.29
N GLN A 464 27.55 -11.41 6.19
CA GLN A 464 26.45 -12.30 5.87
C GLN A 464 25.13 -11.52 5.78
N PRO A 465 24.24 -11.82 4.82
CA PRO A 465 22.91 -11.22 4.81
C PRO A 465 22.03 -11.85 5.88
N VAL A 466 21.11 -11.07 6.42
CA VAL A 466 20.08 -11.59 7.32
C VAL A 466 19.13 -12.49 6.54
N ARG A 467 18.82 -13.66 7.11
CA ARG A 467 17.94 -14.67 6.52
C ARG A 467 17.05 -15.25 7.59
N TRP A 468 15.78 -15.49 7.31
CA TRP A 468 14.86 -16.15 8.22
C TRP A 468 13.86 -16.98 7.43
N THR A 469 13.14 -17.86 8.12
CA THR A 469 12.02 -18.59 7.54
C THR A 469 10.73 -18.08 8.19
N THR A 470 9.74 -17.71 7.37
CA THR A 470 8.42 -17.29 7.88
C THR A 470 7.71 -18.46 8.58
N PRO A 471 6.71 -18.19 9.43
CA PRO A 471 5.87 -19.25 10.02
C PRO A 471 5.19 -20.18 9.00
N LEU A 472 5.01 -19.76 7.75
CA LEU A 472 4.50 -20.59 6.64
C LEU A 472 5.58 -21.35 5.86
N GLY A 473 6.83 -21.33 6.31
CA GLY A 473 7.93 -22.07 5.67
C GLY A 473 8.64 -21.33 4.53
N LEU A 474 8.21 -20.11 4.15
CA LEU A 474 8.90 -19.32 3.12
C LEU A 474 10.30 -18.86 3.60
N PRO A 475 11.40 -19.19 2.91
CA PRO A 475 12.71 -18.62 3.20
C PRO A 475 12.82 -17.18 2.68
N VAL A 476 13.34 -16.28 3.51
CA VAL A 476 13.56 -14.88 3.19
C VAL A 476 15.01 -14.52 3.41
N VAL A 477 15.63 -13.86 2.42
CA VAL A 477 17.00 -13.37 2.40
C VAL A 477 16.99 -11.90 2.02
N GLN A 478 17.56 -11.05 2.87
CA GLN A 478 17.64 -9.62 2.55
C GLN A 478 18.61 -9.33 1.40
N PRO A 479 18.19 -8.62 0.34
CA PRO A 479 18.98 -8.42 -0.87
C PRO A 479 20.01 -7.28 -0.78
N TYR A 480 20.27 -6.73 0.42
CA TYR A 480 21.07 -5.51 0.56
C TYR A 480 22.57 -5.76 0.50
N ARG A 481 23.10 -5.71 -0.73
CA ARG A 481 24.52 -5.84 -1.06
C ARG A 481 25.01 -4.64 -1.86
N LYS A 482 26.32 -4.39 -1.84
CA LYS A 482 26.93 -3.34 -2.66
C LYS A 482 26.86 -3.73 -4.12
N PHE A 483 26.51 -2.77 -4.98
CA PHE A 483 26.60 -2.94 -6.42
C PHE A 483 27.98 -2.48 -6.90
N GLY A 484 28.63 -3.34 -7.66
CA GLY A 484 29.81 -3.06 -8.45
C GLY A 484 29.43 -2.59 -9.85
N ARG A 485 30.42 -2.09 -10.58
CA ARG A 485 30.29 -1.73 -11.99
C ARG A 485 30.91 -2.84 -12.84
N HIS A 486 30.20 -3.25 -13.87
CA HIS A 486 30.73 -4.13 -14.91
C HIS A 486 30.71 -3.39 -16.23
N LEU A 487 31.89 -3.18 -16.81
CA LEU A 487 32.06 -2.46 -18.07
C LEU A 487 32.07 -3.45 -19.23
N ILE A 488 31.13 -3.28 -20.15
CA ILE A 488 31.10 -4.03 -21.41
C ILE A 488 31.52 -3.08 -22.52
N LYS A 489 32.69 -3.33 -23.11
CA LYS A 489 33.15 -2.60 -24.30
C LYS A 489 32.51 -3.24 -25.52
N THR A 490 31.79 -2.45 -26.30
CA THR A 490 31.28 -2.82 -27.63
C THR A 490 32.02 -2.00 -28.68
N SER A 491 31.83 -2.31 -29.96
CA SER A 491 32.38 -1.51 -31.07
C SER A 491 31.84 -0.08 -31.12
N LEU A 492 30.67 0.18 -30.52
CA LEU A 492 30.01 1.48 -30.52
C LEU A 492 30.23 2.28 -29.23
N GLN A 493 30.39 1.62 -28.07
CA GLN A 493 30.45 2.30 -26.77
C GLN A 493 30.91 1.39 -25.63
N VAL A 494 31.06 1.97 -24.43
CA VAL A 494 31.27 1.22 -23.19
C VAL A 494 30.00 1.28 -22.33
N LEU A 495 29.33 0.14 -22.17
CA LEU A 495 28.15 0.00 -21.32
C LEU A 495 28.58 -0.27 -19.88
N THR A 496 28.10 0.54 -18.93
CA THR A 496 28.30 0.29 -17.50
C THR A 496 27.06 -0.38 -16.92
N LEU A 497 27.15 -1.68 -16.65
CA LEU A 497 26.10 -2.43 -15.96
C LEU A 497 26.35 -2.45 -14.45
N GLN A 498 25.29 -2.44 -13.66
CA GLN A 498 25.38 -2.71 -12.22
C GLN A 498 25.38 -4.22 -11.99
N ARG A 499 26.33 -4.71 -11.19
CA ARG A 499 26.42 -6.12 -10.80
C ARG A 499 26.49 -6.23 -9.29
N GLU A 500 25.69 -7.10 -8.69
CA GLU A 500 25.73 -7.39 -7.26
C GLU A 500 27.13 -7.93 -6.87
N THR A 501 27.73 -7.39 -5.80
CA THR A 501 28.99 -7.90 -5.24
C THR A 501 28.72 -8.83 -4.05
N GLU A 502 29.76 -9.52 -3.59
CA GLU A 502 29.66 -10.35 -2.37
C GLU A 502 29.67 -9.53 -1.06
N LYS A 503 29.79 -8.20 -1.14
CA LYS A 503 29.87 -7.33 0.04
C LYS A 503 28.49 -6.86 0.49
N VAL A 504 28.12 -7.22 1.72
CA VAL A 504 26.85 -6.85 2.35
C VAL A 504 26.85 -5.39 2.80
N MET A 505 25.69 -4.74 2.74
CA MET A 505 25.49 -3.38 3.24
C MET A 505 24.96 -3.39 4.68
N VAL A 506 25.87 -3.47 5.66
CA VAL A 506 25.55 -3.56 7.11
C VAL A 506 24.47 -2.58 7.54
N LYS A 507 24.63 -1.29 7.22
CA LYS A 507 23.65 -0.25 7.58
C LYS A 507 22.25 -0.54 7.03
N ARG A 508 22.15 -1.01 5.77
CA ARG A 508 20.85 -1.31 5.14
C ARG A 508 20.23 -2.58 5.69
N GLN A 509 21.02 -3.64 5.89
CA GLN A 509 20.58 -4.88 6.54
C GLN A 509 19.96 -4.60 7.92
N ARG A 510 20.66 -3.81 8.75
CA ARG A 510 20.17 -3.36 10.07
C ARG A 510 18.85 -2.60 9.98
N THR A 511 18.79 -1.52 9.19
CA THR A 511 17.61 -0.64 9.17
C THR A 511 16.40 -1.28 8.49
N ALA A 512 16.62 -2.23 7.59
CA ALA A 512 15.54 -2.85 6.82
C ALA A 512 15.08 -4.19 7.39
N PHE A 513 15.77 -4.75 8.39
CA PHE A 513 15.33 -6.01 8.98
C PHE A 513 13.98 -5.91 9.68
N PRO A 514 13.76 -4.98 10.65
CA PRO A 514 12.48 -4.90 11.33
C PRO A 514 11.27 -4.77 10.39
N PRO A 515 11.28 -3.87 9.38
CA PRO A 515 10.12 -3.75 8.51
C PRO A 515 9.96 -4.94 7.56
N ASN A 516 11.05 -5.54 7.07
CA ASN A 516 10.93 -6.72 6.22
C ASN A 516 10.41 -7.94 7.01
N PHE A 517 10.79 -8.06 8.29
CA PHE A 517 10.34 -9.12 9.16
C PHE A 517 8.83 -8.99 9.45
N VAL A 518 8.37 -7.81 9.86
CA VAL A 518 6.93 -7.58 10.08
C VAL A 518 6.12 -7.74 8.80
N HIS A 519 6.62 -7.28 7.65
CA HIS A 519 5.96 -7.58 6.37
C HIS A 519 5.84 -9.08 6.12
N SER A 520 6.80 -9.89 6.52
CA SER A 520 6.69 -11.34 6.34
C SER A 520 5.65 -11.99 7.27
N LEU A 521 5.37 -11.38 8.42
CA LEU A 521 4.32 -11.81 9.34
C LEU A 521 2.93 -11.38 8.83
N ASP A 522 2.79 -10.14 8.33
CA ASP A 522 1.54 -9.68 7.69
C ASP A 522 1.13 -10.61 6.55
N SER A 523 2.11 -11.01 5.76
CA SER A 523 1.91 -11.85 4.59
C SER A 523 1.55 -13.27 5.01
N SER A 524 2.17 -13.76 6.08
CA SER A 524 1.83 -15.07 6.65
C SER A 524 0.39 -15.08 7.16
N HIS A 525 -0.04 -14.04 7.87
CA HIS A 525 -1.41 -13.90 8.35
C HIS A 525 -2.42 -13.86 7.19
N MET A 526 -2.20 -13.01 6.18
CA MET A 526 -3.06 -12.94 5.00
C MET A 526 -3.16 -14.28 4.28
N MET A 527 -2.03 -14.99 4.09
CA MET A 527 -2.02 -16.30 3.44
C MET A 527 -2.75 -17.38 4.26
N MET A 528 -2.57 -17.41 5.58
CA MET A 528 -3.29 -18.32 6.48
C MET A 528 -4.80 -18.09 6.39
N THR A 529 -5.22 -16.82 6.39
CA THR A 529 -6.62 -16.41 6.23
C THR A 529 -7.15 -16.82 4.86
N ALA A 530 -6.43 -16.55 3.77
CA ALA A 530 -6.84 -16.92 2.41
C ALA A 530 -7.08 -18.44 2.25
N ILE A 531 -6.18 -19.27 2.80
CA ILE A 531 -6.33 -20.73 2.79
C ILE A 531 -7.59 -21.15 3.57
N ALA A 532 -7.81 -20.56 4.75
CA ALA A 532 -8.94 -20.90 5.60
C ALA A 532 -10.28 -20.44 5.00
N CYS A 533 -10.36 -19.23 4.44
CA CYS A 533 -11.53 -18.75 3.72
C CYS A 533 -11.87 -19.64 2.53
N LYS A 534 -10.88 -20.04 1.73
CA LYS A 534 -11.09 -20.99 0.62
C LYS A 534 -11.62 -22.34 1.11
N LYS A 535 -11.10 -22.86 2.21
CA LYS A 535 -11.59 -24.12 2.83
C LYS A 535 -13.04 -23.98 3.33
N ALA A 536 -13.41 -22.82 3.83
CA ALA A 536 -14.77 -22.49 4.26
C ALA A 536 -15.72 -22.14 3.09
N GLY A 537 -15.22 -22.13 1.85
CA GLY A 537 -16.04 -21.83 0.66
C GLY A 537 -16.31 -20.34 0.43
N LEU A 538 -15.51 -19.45 1.00
CA LEU A 538 -15.62 -18.00 0.81
C LEU A 538 -14.78 -17.55 -0.40
N SER A 539 -15.29 -16.56 -1.13
CA SER A 539 -14.46 -15.78 -2.05
C SER A 539 -13.50 -14.90 -1.25
N PHE A 540 -12.22 -14.92 -1.58
CA PHE A 540 -11.23 -14.11 -0.86
C PHE A 540 -10.34 -13.33 -1.82
N ALA A 541 -10.19 -12.04 -1.56
CA ALA A 541 -9.14 -11.23 -2.15
C ALA A 541 -8.41 -10.45 -1.04
N GLY A 542 -7.14 -10.13 -1.27
CA GLY A 542 -6.35 -9.37 -0.32
C GLY A 542 -5.53 -8.29 -1.00
N VAL A 543 -5.51 -7.10 -0.41
CA VAL A 543 -4.54 -6.03 -0.70
C VAL A 543 -3.67 -5.88 0.55
N HIS A 544 -2.76 -6.82 0.72
CA HIS A 544 -1.86 -6.89 1.87
C HIS A 544 -2.60 -6.98 3.21
N ASP A 545 -2.88 -5.87 3.87
CA ASP A 545 -3.55 -5.74 5.16
C ASP A 545 -5.05 -5.35 5.05
N SER A 546 -5.63 -5.57 3.87
CA SER A 546 -7.02 -5.32 3.54
C SER A 546 -7.64 -6.60 2.96
N TYR A 547 -8.63 -7.18 3.63
CA TYR A 547 -9.18 -8.52 3.36
C TYR A 547 -10.62 -8.42 2.87
N TRP A 548 -10.92 -9.04 1.72
CA TRP A 548 -12.17 -8.82 1.00
C TRP A 548 -12.92 -10.13 0.76
N THR A 549 -14.23 -10.10 0.94
CA THR A 549 -15.17 -11.20 0.68
C THR A 549 -16.53 -10.65 0.26
N HIS A 550 -17.51 -11.51 -0.04
CA HIS A 550 -18.89 -11.07 -0.23
C HIS A 550 -19.51 -10.53 1.06
N ALA A 551 -20.43 -9.58 0.95
CA ALA A 551 -21.08 -8.95 2.11
C ALA A 551 -21.72 -9.97 3.09
N CYS A 552 -22.30 -11.06 2.58
CA CYS A 552 -22.91 -12.12 3.39
C CYS A 552 -21.89 -12.95 4.19
N ASP A 553 -20.62 -12.93 3.78
CA ASP A 553 -19.55 -13.78 4.30
C ASP A 553 -18.59 -13.01 5.25
N VAL A 554 -18.82 -11.70 5.44
CA VAL A 554 -17.91 -10.85 6.24
C VAL A 554 -17.81 -11.32 7.68
N ASP A 555 -18.91 -11.72 8.30
CA ASP A 555 -18.92 -12.20 9.69
C ASP A 555 -18.03 -13.44 9.88
N GLU A 556 -18.15 -14.42 8.96
CA GLU A 556 -17.35 -15.64 8.98
C GLU A 556 -15.89 -15.36 8.63
N MET A 557 -15.63 -14.50 7.63
CA MET A 557 -14.27 -14.05 7.32
C MET A 557 -13.63 -13.39 8.54
N ASN A 558 -14.35 -12.53 9.26
CA ASN A 558 -13.83 -11.83 10.43
C ASN A 558 -13.52 -12.79 11.58
N LYS A 559 -14.29 -13.86 11.75
CA LYS A 559 -13.94 -14.93 12.69
C LYS A 559 -12.64 -15.64 12.28
N ILE A 560 -12.54 -16.10 11.03
CA ILE A 560 -11.35 -16.80 10.50
C ILE A 560 -10.10 -15.91 10.63
N LEU A 561 -10.21 -14.65 10.24
CA LEU A 561 -9.22 -13.59 10.37
C LEU A 561 -8.60 -13.56 11.77
N ARG A 562 -9.44 -13.50 12.81
CA ARG A 562 -9.03 -13.36 14.20
C ARG A 562 -8.39 -14.66 14.70
N GLU A 563 -9.01 -15.80 14.41
CA GLU A 563 -8.47 -17.12 14.72
C GLU A 563 -7.08 -17.33 14.12
N LYS A 564 -6.86 -16.95 12.85
CA LYS A 564 -5.55 -17.08 12.19
C LYS A 564 -4.51 -16.10 12.72
N PHE A 565 -4.92 -14.92 13.17
CA PHE A 565 -4.01 -13.99 13.84
C PHE A 565 -3.54 -14.56 15.18
N VAL A 566 -4.46 -15.05 16.01
CA VAL A 566 -4.12 -15.68 17.31
C VAL A 566 -3.24 -16.91 17.09
N GLN A 567 -3.63 -17.79 16.17
CA GLN A 567 -2.84 -18.99 15.84
C GLN A 567 -1.40 -18.65 15.42
N LEU A 568 -1.21 -17.59 14.62
CA LEU A 568 0.11 -17.14 14.21
C LEU A 568 0.98 -16.74 15.42
N TYR A 569 0.40 -16.00 16.37
CA TYR A 569 1.12 -15.42 17.50
C TYR A 569 1.18 -16.30 18.76
N GLU A 570 0.41 -17.38 18.82
CA GLU A 570 0.63 -18.46 19.79
C GLU A 570 1.96 -19.20 19.53
N THR A 571 2.51 -19.11 18.31
CA THR A 571 3.84 -19.63 17.98
C THR A 571 4.92 -18.72 18.60
N PRO A 572 6.01 -19.27 19.17
CA PRO A 572 7.10 -18.48 19.76
C PRO A 572 8.02 -17.89 18.66
N ILE A 573 7.50 -16.92 17.91
CA ILE A 573 8.12 -16.39 16.68
C ILE A 573 9.52 -15.79 16.94
N LEU A 574 9.69 -15.00 18.00
CA LEU A 574 10.98 -14.34 18.28
C LEU A 574 12.02 -15.32 18.82
N GLU A 575 11.58 -16.30 19.62
CA GLU A 575 12.40 -17.40 20.13
C GLU A 575 12.90 -18.27 18.98
N ASN A 576 12.01 -18.71 18.10
CA ASN A 576 12.36 -19.51 16.91
C ASN A 576 13.34 -18.75 16.01
N LEU A 577 13.18 -17.44 15.87
CA LEU A 577 14.10 -16.59 15.12
C LEU A 577 15.49 -16.53 15.78
N LEU A 578 15.54 -16.31 17.09
CA LEU A 578 16.80 -16.26 17.85
C LEU A 578 17.52 -17.60 17.80
N GLU A 579 16.81 -18.70 18.02
CA GLU A 579 17.34 -20.06 17.94
C GLU A 579 17.91 -20.33 16.54
N SER A 580 17.18 -19.97 15.48
CA SER A 580 17.66 -20.11 14.10
C SER A 580 18.95 -19.31 13.84
N PHE A 581 19.07 -18.11 14.40
CA PHE A 581 20.31 -17.33 14.32
C PHE A 581 21.46 -17.97 15.08
N GLN A 582 21.22 -18.47 16.30
CA GLN A 582 22.23 -19.15 17.11
C GLN A 582 22.73 -20.44 16.43
N GLN A 583 21.83 -21.23 15.85
CA GLN A 583 22.17 -22.43 15.07
C GLN A 583 22.96 -22.09 13.80
N SER A 584 22.58 -21.03 13.10
CA SER A 584 23.26 -20.59 11.86
C SER A 584 24.61 -19.94 12.12
N PHE A 585 24.79 -19.32 13.29
CA PHE A 585 25.96 -18.55 13.67
C PHE A 585 26.41 -18.89 15.11
N PRO A 586 26.88 -20.13 15.38
CA PRO A 586 27.19 -20.59 16.74
C PRO A 586 28.35 -19.84 17.41
N ALA A 587 29.20 -19.18 16.62
CA ALA A 587 30.30 -18.34 17.11
C ALA A 587 29.87 -16.91 17.49
N LEU A 588 28.64 -16.49 17.17
CA LEU A 588 28.15 -15.14 17.43
C LEU A 588 27.25 -15.12 18.68
N THR A 589 27.39 -14.07 19.48
CA THR A 589 26.53 -13.83 20.65
C THR A 589 25.44 -12.82 20.28
N PHE A 590 24.19 -13.23 20.43
CA PHE A 590 23.01 -12.39 20.17
C PHE A 590 22.45 -11.79 21.47
N PRO A 591 21.87 -10.58 21.42
CA PRO A 591 21.22 -10.00 22.59
C PRO A 591 20.01 -10.84 23.03
N PRO A 592 19.69 -10.88 24.34
CA PRO A 592 18.50 -11.57 24.83
C PRO A 592 17.23 -10.97 24.24
N LEU A 593 16.16 -11.75 24.24
CA LEU A 593 14.85 -11.29 23.79
C LEU A 593 14.36 -10.10 24.63
N PRO A 594 13.68 -9.10 24.02
CA PRO A 594 12.99 -8.06 24.77
C PRO A 594 11.94 -8.67 25.70
N GLU A 595 11.70 -8.00 26.83
CA GLU A 595 10.61 -8.36 27.74
C GLU A 595 9.25 -8.25 27.02
N ARG A 596 8.35 -9.19 27.34
CA ARG A 596 6.97 -9.18 26.86
C ARG A 596 6.06 -8.64 27.94
N GLY A 597 5.02 -7.92 27.52
CA GLY A 597 3.93 -7.52 28.39
C GLY A 597 2.94 -8.65 28.67
N ASP A 598 1.77 -8.26 29.15
CA ASP A 598 0.72 -9.12 29.70
C ASP A 598 -0.55 -9.18 28.82
N PHE A 599 -0.50 -8.67 27.59
CA PHE A 599 -1.63 -8.76 26.65
C PHE A 599 -1.98 -10.22 26.35
N ASP A 600 -3.25 -10.59 26.57
CA ASP A 600 -3.79 -11.88 26.15
C ASP A 600 -4.20 -11.83 24.68
N LEU A 601 -3.51 -12.63 23.85
CA LEU A 601 -3.81 -12.71 22.42
C LEU A 601 -5.26 -13.14 22.15
N ARG A 602 -5.91 -13.85 23.07
CA ARG A 602 -7.30 -14.30 22.91
C ARG A 602 -8.30 -13.16 22.92
N ASP A 603 -7.96 -12.00 23.48
CA ASP A 603 -8.80 -10.80 23.42
C ASP A 603 -9.09 -10.36 21.97
N VAL A 604 -8.21 -10.73 21.02
CA VAL A 604 -8.39 -10.44 19.59
C VAL A 604 -9.63 -11.13 19.02
N LEU A 605 -10.01 -12.31 19.52
CA LEU A 605 -11.15 -13.10 19.02
C LEU A 605 -12.48 -12.34 19.16
N GLU A 606 -12.59 -11.50 20.19
CA GLU A 606 -13.79 -10.73 20.50
C GLU A 606 -13.69 -9.27 20.05
N SER A 607 -12.60 -8.88 19.36
CA SER A 607 -12.44 -7.50 18.90
C SER A 607 -13.21 -7.27 17.58
N PRO A 608 -14.27 -6.44 17.55
CA PRO A 608 -15.04 -6.17 16.34
C PRO A 608 -14.31 -5.23 15.38
N TYR A 609 -13.36 -4.43 15.88
CA TYR A 609 -12.66 -3.41 15.09
C TYR A 609 -11.22 -3.79 14.74
N PHE A 610 -10.80 -5.04 14.96
CA PHE A 610 -9.47 -5.52 14.60
C PHE A 610 -9.17 -5.26 13.10
N PHE A 611 -10.08 -5.69 12.24
CA PHE A 611 -10.20 -5.26 10.84
C PHE A 611 -11.62 -4.76 10.65
N ASN A 612 -11.83 -3.57 10.09
CA ASN A 612 -13.17 -2.95 10.02
C ASN A 612 -13.31 -1.89 8.94
#